data_AF-A0A8C8X702-F1
#
_entry.id   AF-A0A8C8X702-F1
#
_cell.length_a   1.000
_cell.length_b   1.000
_cell.length_c   1.000
_cell.angle_alpha   90.00
_cell.angle_beta   90.00
_cell.angle_gamma   90.00
#
_symmetry.space_group_name_H-M   'P 1'
#
loop_
_entity.id
_entity.type
_entity.pdbx_description
1 polymer ?
#
loop_
_entity_poly.entity_id
_entity_poly.type
_entity_poly.pdbx_seq_one_letter_code
_entity_poly.pdbx_strand_id
1 'polypeptide(L)'
;MTKIYRGHQRSGVMPSHFNRGSKSVACRVLQALEGHKMVERDQDGGCKLTPQGQRDVDRMQDRWQLPTRSIKIYAVLINCLIWGKRGV
;
A
#
# COMPACT_ATOMS: atom_id res chain seq x y z
N MET A 1 13.44 -7.72 2.72
CA MET A 1 12.37 -7.58 1.71
C MET A 1 11.72 -8.90 1.28
N THR A 2 12.47 -9.94 0.91
CA THR A 2 11.90 -11.24 0.43
C THR A 2 11.11 -12.03 1.47
N LYS A 3 11.09 -11.61 2.74
CA LYS A 3 10.19 -12.16 3.76
C LYS A 3 8.77 -11.63 3.53
N ILE A 4 8.56 -10.32 3.46
CA ILE A 4 7.22 -9.71 3.40
C ILE A 4 6.49 -10.06 2.10
N TYR A 5 7.20 -9.99 0.96
CA TYR A 5 6.63 -10.22 -0.38
C TYR A 5 6.75 -11.68 -0.83
N ARG A 6 6.44 -12.62 0.06
CA ARG A 6 6.51 -14.06 -0.21
C ARG A 6 5.13 -14.69 -0.10
N GLY A 7 4.94 -15.86 -0.68
CA GLY A 7 3.63 -16.48 -0.78
C GLY A 7 3.71 -17.99 -0.87
N HIS A 8 2.53 -18.59 -0.96
CA HIS A 8 2.41 -20.02 -1.16
C HIS A 8 2.67 -20.34 -2.63
N GLN A 9 3.66 -21.18 -2.89
CA GLN A 9 3.94 -21.62 -4.25
C GLN A 9 3.00 -22.75 -4.63
N ARG A 10 2.36 -22.62 -5.79
CA ARG A 10 1.56 -23.71 -6.38
C ARG A 10 2.51 -24.76 -6.97
N SER A 11 2.55 -25.95 -6.37
CA SER A 11 3.41 -27.07 -6.79
C SER A 11 2.67 -28.14 -7.62
N GLY A 12 1.66 -27.73 -8.38
CA GLY A 12 0.84 -28.66 -9.18
C GLY A 12 0.02 -29.60 -8.29
N VAL A 13 0.35 -30.90 -8.34
CA VAL A 13 -0.34 -31.98 -7.60
C VAL A 13 0.17 -32.13 -6.17
N MET A 14 1.38 -31.64 -5.87
CA MET A 14 1.97 -31.72 -4.53
C MET A 14 1.42 -30.61 -3.62
N PRO A 15 1.29 -30.83 -2.29
CA PRO A 15 0.93 -29.80 -1.34
C PRO A 15 1.79 -28.55 -1.53
N SER A 16 1.14 -27.41 -1.43
CA SER A 16 1.82 -26.14 -1.61
C SER A 16 2.71 -25.85 -0.41
N HIS A 17 3.88 -25.26 -0.68
CA HIS A 17 4.87 -24.90 0.32
C HIS A 17 5.15 -23.42 0.25
N PHE A 18 5.54 -22.88 1.39
CA PHE A 18 5.82 -21.48 1.53
C PHE A 18 7.23 -21.17 1.04
N ASN A 19 7.32 -20.54 -0.12
CA ASN A 19 8.59 -20.20 -0.74
C ASN A 19 8.92 -18.72 -0.56
N ARG A 20 10.21 -18.39 -0.63
CA ARG A 20 10.70 -17.01 -0.63
C ARG A 20 10.45 -16.36 -1.99
N GLY A 21 10.11 -15.07 -2.00
CA GLY A 21 10.02 -14.29 -3.23
C GLY A 21 11.39 -14.06 -3.87
N SER A 22 11.40 -13.74 -5.17
CA SER A 22 12.64 -13.48 -5.92
C SER A 22 13.41 -12.28 -5.38
N LYS A 23 14.69 -12.48 -5.04
CA LYS A 23 15.57 -11.42 -4.52
C LYS A 23 15.99 -10.44 -5.62
N SER A 24 16.24 -10.91 -6.84
CA SER A 24 16.73 -10.07 -7.94
C SER A 24 15.68 -9.04 -8.38
N VAL A 25 14.40 -9.42 -8.41
CA VAL A 25 13.30 -8.50 -8.73
C VAL A 25 13.19 -7.42 -7.66
N ALA A 26 13.22 -7.79 -6.38
CA ALA A 26 13.18 -6.82 -5.29
C ALA A 26 14.35 -5.83 -5.34
N CYS A 27 15.56 -6.29 -5.68
CA CYS A 27 16.72 -5.42 -5.85
C CYS A 27 16.58 -4.46 -7.04
N ARG A 28 16.04 -4.92 -8.19
CA ARG A 28 15.82 -4.07 -9.37
C ARG A 28 14.80 -2.96 -9.10
N VAL A 29 13.72 -3.27 -8.37
CA VAL A 29 12.71 -2.27 -7.97
C VAL A 29 13.34 -1.21 -7.08
N LEU A 30 14.16 -1.60 -6.09
CA LEU A 30 14.86 -0.65 -5.24
C LEU A 30 15.82 0.25 -6.02
N GLN A 31 16.55 -0.32 -6.99
CA GLN A 31 17.45 0.45 -7.85
C GLN A 31 16.71 1.46 -8.75
N ALA A 32 15.53 1.09 -9.25
CA ALA A 32 14.68 2.02 -10.00
C ALA A 32 14.15 3.17 -9.11
N LEU A 33 13.80 2.87 -7.85
CA LEU A 33 13.34 3.86 -6.87
C LEU A 33 14.46 4.79 -6.40
N GLU A 34 15.69 4.30 -6.36
CA GLU A 34 16.91 5.11 -6.15
C GLU A 34 17.11 6.08 -7.33
N GLY A 35 16.95 5.61 -8.57
CA GLY A 35 16.98 6.45 -9.77
C GLY A 35 15.91 7.55 -9.77
N HIS A 36 14.74 7.27 -9.18
CA HIS A 36 13.66 8.25 -9.01
C HIS A 36 13.79 9.11 -7.73
N LYS A 37 14.90 9.00 -6.98
CA LYS A 37 15.18 9.73 -5.72
C LYS A 37 14.12 9.59 -4.63
N MET A 38 13.23 8.60 -4.74
CA MET A 38 12.21 8.34 -3.72
C MET A 38 12.80 7.64 -2.50
N VAL A 39 13.78 6.76 -2.74
CA VAL A 39 14.40 5.94 -1.71
C VAL A 39 15.90 6.14 -1.77
N GLU A 40 16.54 6.29 -0.62
CA GLU A 40 17.99 6.39 -0.47
C GLU A 40 18.54 5.14 0.19
N ARG A 41 19.75 4.72 -0.22
CA ARG A 41 20.46 3.62 0.43
C ARG A 41 21.11 4.15 1.70
N ASP A 42 20.76 3.52 2.80
CA ASP A 42 21.29 3.85 4.12
C ASP A 42 22.62 3.13 4.34
N GLN A 43 23.56 3.76 5.04
CA GLN A 43 24.88 3.18 5.31
C GLN A 43 24.79 1.90 6.16
N ASP A 44 23.74 1.77 6.97
CA ASP A 44 23.44 0.58 7.79
C ASP A 44 22.89 -0.62 6.99
N GLY A 45 22.96 -0.57 5.65
CA GLY A 45 22.55 -1.68 4.78
C GLY A 45 21.04 -1.77 4.52
N GLY A 46 20.31 -0.72 4.89
CA GLY A 46 18.88 -0.54 4.63
C GLY A 46 18.58 0.37 3.46
N CYS A 47 17.28 0.55 3.18
CA CYS A 47 16.79 1.59 2.28
C CYS A 47 15.84 2.46 3.11
N LYS A 48 16.10 3.77 3.17
CA LYS A 48 15.26 4.74 3.87
C LYS A 48 14.53 5.59 2.83
N LEU A 49 13.28 5.97 3.11
CA LEU A 49 12.55 6.87 2.24
C LEU A 49 13.10 8.29 2.41
N THR A 50 13.29 9.01 1.31
CA THR A 50 13.72 10.41 1.39
C THR A 50 12.57 11.29 1.93
N PRO A 51 12.87 12.40 2.62
CA PRO A 51 11.83 13.34 3.05
C PRO A 51 10.98 13.87 1.88
N GLN A 52 11.58 13.98 0.70
CA GLN A 52 10.90 14.34 -0.54
C GLN A 52 9.97 13.22 -1.02
N GLY A 53 10.44 11.96 -1.03
CA GLY A 53 9.62 10.81 -1.39
C GLY A 53 8.39 10.65 -0.50
N GLN A 54 8.51 10.94 0.80
CA GLN A 54 7.36 10.92 1.72
C GLN A 54 6.30 11.96 1.33
N ARG A 55 6.71 13.19 0.99
CA ARG A 55 5.79 14.26 0.59
C ARG A 55 5.07 13.94 -0.71
N ASP A 56 5.78 13.36 -1.68
CA ASP A 56 5.19 12.99 -2.97
C ASP A 56 4.17 11.86 -2.82
N VAL A 57 4.46 10.88 -1.96
CA VAL A 57 3.55 9.79 -1.62
C VAL A 57 2.32 10.30 -0.87
N ASP A 58 2.48 11.18 0.12
CA ASP A 58 1.38 11.76 0.87
C ASP A 58 0.47 12.63 -0.02
N ARG A 59 1.05 13.38 -0.96
CA ARG A 59 0.29 14.15 -1.96
C ARG A 59 -0.51 13.25 -2.90
N MET A 60 0.05 12.11 -3.31
CA MET A 60 -0.70 11.12 -4.09
C MET A 60 -1.84 10.54 -3.25
N GLN A 61 -1.58 10.18 -1.99
CA GLN A 61 -2.60 9.63 -1.09
C GLN A 61 -3.78 10.59 -0.89
N ASP A 62 -3.52 11.88 -0.68
CA ASP A 62 -4.58 12.89 -0.52
C ASP A 62 -5.49 12.93 -1.75
N ARG A 63 -4.92 12.92 -2.96
CA ARG A 63 -5.70 12.87 -4.21
C ARG A 63 -6.58 11.63 -4.32
N TRP A 64 -6.08 10.46 -3.92
CA TRP A 64 -6.84 9.20 -3.97
C TRP A 64 -7.87 9.06 -2.84
N GLN A 65 -7.79 9.85 -1.77
CA GLN A 65 -8.78 9.86 -0.67
C GLN A 65 -10.07 10.65 -0.99
N LEU A 66 -10.09 11.39 -2.09
CA LEU A 66 -11.20 12.30 -2.43
C LEU A 66 -12.56 11.67 -2.80
N PRO A 67 -12.75 10.38 -3.12
CA PRO A 67 -14.10 9.81 -3.24
C PRO A 67 -14.69 9.35 -1.89
N THR A 68 -13.85 9.06 -0.89
CA THR A 68 -14.29 8.39 0.36
C THR A 68 -14.96 9.34 1.35
N ARG A 69 -14.57 10.63 1.36
CA ARG A 69 -15.19 11.65 2.22
C ARG A 69 -16.64 11.90 1.81
N SER A 70 -16.92 12.03 0.51
CA SER A 70 -18.28 12.11 -0.01
C SER A 70 -19.11 10.88 0.38
N ILE A 71 -18.61 9.66 0.16
CA ILE A 71 -19.34 8.42 0.48
C ILE A 71 -19.68 8.34 1.99
N LYS A 72 -18.77 8.75 2.88
CA LYS A 72 -19.02 8.76 4.34
C LYS A 72 -20.07 9.80 4.74
N ILE A 73 -20.02 11.01 4.18
CA ILE A 73 -21.03 12.05 4.45
C ILE A 73 -22.42 11.60 3.95
N TYR A 74 -22.50 11.06 2.72
CA TYR A 74 -23.74 10.52 2.19
C TYR A 74 -24.25 9.33 3.03
N ALA A 75 -23.40 8.44 3.52
CA ALA A 75 -23.82 7.33 4.39
C ALA A 75 -24.38 7.80 5.74
N VAL A 76 -23.78 8.83 6.36
CA VAL A 76 -24.29 9.44 7.60
C VAL A 76 -25.64 10.15 7.35
N LEU A 77 -25.74 10.90 6.25
CA LEU A 77 -27.00 11.55 5.85
C LEU A 77 -28.09 10.53 5.56
N ILE A 78 -27.79 9.45 4.84
CA ILE A 78 -28.74 8.37 4.53
C ILE A 78 -29.19 7.68 5.82
N ASN A 79 -28.27 7.36 6.74
CA ASN A 79 -28.65 6.76 8.03
C ASN A 79 -29.52 7.69 8.86
N CYS A 80 -29.18 8.99 8.92
CA CYS A 80 -29.97 10.00 9.64
C CYS A 80 -31.36 10.20 9.03
N LEU A 81 -31.49 10.18 7.70
CA LEU A 81 -32.77 10.26 7.00
C LEU A 81 -33.66 9.02 7.25
N ILE A 82 -33.06 7.83 7.28
CA ILE A 82 -33.76 6.55 7.52
C ILE A 82 -34.16 6.39 8.99
N TRP A 83 -33.33 6.84 9.94
CA TRP A 83 -33.61 6.74 11.38
C TRP A 83 -34.44 7.92 11.92
N GLY A 84 -34.33 9.12 11.34
CA GLY A 84 -35.11 10.30 11.72
C GLY A 84 -36.59 10.28 11.29
N LYS A 85 -36.99 9.36 10.41
CA LYS A 85 -38.39 9.15 9.97
C LYS A 85 -39.17 8.14 10.82
N ARG A 86 -38.58 7.59 11.89
CA ARG A 86 -39.20 6.59 12.79
C ARG A 86 -39.53 7.14 14.19
N GLY A 87 -39.82 8.44 14.29
CA GLY A 87 -40.28 9.10 15.50
C GLY A 87 -41.59 9.85 15.27
N VAL A 88 -42.69 9.11 15.07
CA VAL A 88 -44.06 9.48 15.45
C VAL A 88 -44.70 8.22 15.98
#